data_AF-A0A2P4X638-F1
#
_entry.id   AF-A0A2P4X638-F1
#
_cell.length_a   1.000
_cell.length_b   1.000
_cell.length_c   1.000
_cell.angle_alpha   90.00
_cell.angle_beta   90.00
_cell.angle_gamma   90.00
#
_symmetry.space_group_name_H-M   'P 1'
#
loop_
_entity.id
_entity.type
_entity.pdbx_description
1 polymer ?
#
loop_
_entity_poly.entity_id
_entity_poly.type
_entity_poly.pdbx_seq_one_letter_code
_entity_poly.pdbx_strand_id
1 'polypeptide(L)'
;MVKLPPLDKGILPLQKLRDEYERALTHLLDHLGTDRVSLVLTKRLASLLTHVFVDGLGILKNHHVVECLELSDDISNVTADTTVVYLAFARARDVRAVAVHAEKLLTQEDGESRKRRLALYVVGKWTTMLSQVMDNGRVKSRFQTGELAMGFFPLDTDLLTLGYQRTLYECEVEGNRSSLVDMAAALNLLQQVYGKFGSIKYKGEMSMLVLNHLMEMHAGGSGMMSGASATQGTPTGTQRSRLDTLILLDRGVDFASVFSTPLTYEAVLDELMHIQDGFITASPQILRADDSASDVPVPVALNSTDDIYRQIRDKHIHTIPAALNVQAVAVKQRFSEFQRVSDTATAAEVNEFVKTVPQMKASQQAIEQHMNLLEYLETTTEK
;
A
#
# COMPACT_ATOMS: atom_id res chain seq x y z
N MET A 1 -9.49 7.61 -13.03
CA MET A 1 -8.41 7.41 -12.06
C MET A 1 -9.02 6.91 -10.77
N VAL A 2 -8.43 5.89 -10.16
CA VAL A 2 -8.84 5.43 -8.84
C VAL A 2 -8.46 6.50 -7.82
N LYS A 3 -9.40 6.88 -6.96
CA LYS A 3 -9.18 7.89 -5.92
C LYS A 3 -8.63 7.22 -4.67
N LEU A 4 -7.45 7.65 -4.23
CA LEU A 4 -6.81 7.18 -3.01
C LEU A 4 -7.17 8.08 -1.81
N PRO A 5 -7.14 7.53 -0.58
CA PRO A 5 -7.57 8.27 0.61
C PRO A 5 -6.68 9.48 0.91
N PRO A 6 -7.29 10.61 1.33
CA PRO A 6 -6.58 11.78 1.80
C PRO A 6 -5.97 11.48 3.17
N LEU A 7 -4.67 11.21 3.21
CA LEU A 7 -3.95 10.74 4.39
C LEU A 7 -3.65 11.84 5.43
N ASP A 8 -4.16 13.06 5.22
CA ASP A 8 -4.04 14.21 6.10
C ASP A 8 -5.21 14.32 7.11
N LYS A 9 -6.31 13.58 6.89
CA LYS A 9 -7.55 13.68 7.69
C LYS A 9 -7.68 12.70 8.85
N GLY A 10 -6.73 11.76 9.01
CA GLY A 10 -6.71 10.77 10.09
C GLY A 10 -6.19 11.31 11.43
N ILE A 11 -6.30 10.51 12.50
CA ILE A 11 -5.72 10.82 13.83
C ILE A 11 -4.21 11.03 13.71
N LEU A 12 -3.56 10.21 12.88
CA LEU A 12 -2.17 10.34 12.51
C LEU A 12 -2.09 10.85 11.05
N PRO A 13 -1.32 11.92 10.76
CA PRO A 13 -1.18 12.42 9.40
C PRO A 13 -0.22 11.50 8.62
N LEU A 14 -0.78 10.44 8.03
CA LEU A 14 -0.05 9.40 7.29
C LEU A 14 0.57 9.90 5.98
N GLN A 15 0.16 11.09 5.50
CA GLN A 15 0.76 11.71 4.32
C GLN A 15 2.28 11.88 4.46
N LYS A 16 2.79 12.12 5.67
CA LYS A 16 4.24 12.23 5.91
C LYS A 16 5.03 10.99 5.52
N LEU A 17 4.49 9.79 5.79
CA LEU A 17 5.13 8.52 5.39
C LEU A 17 5.20 8.40 3.87
N ARG A 18 4.10 8.74 3.20
CA ARG A 18 4.03 8.76 1.73
C ARG A 18 5.11 9.69 1.15
N ASP A 19 5.18 10.92 1.66
CA ASP A 19 6.16 11.92 1.22
C ASP A 19 7.61 11.46 1.49
N GLU A 20 7.85 10.74 2.60
CA GLU A 20 9.15 10.15 2.91
C GLU A 20 9.55 9.05 1.94
N TYR A 21 8.64 8.15 1.58
CA TYR A 21 8.91 7.08 0.63
C TYR A 21 9.13 7.60 -0.78
N GLU A 22 8.34 8.58 -1.22
CA GLU A 22 8.52 9.26 -2.50
C GLU A 22 9.91 9.92 -2.55
N ARG A 23 10.28 10.67 -1.52
CA ARG A 23 11.59 11.31 -1.40
C ARG A 23 12.73 10.30 -1.37
N ALA A 24 12.59 9.23 -0.59
CA ALA A 24 13.63 8.21 -0.48
C ALA A 24 13.91 7.52 -1.82
N LEU A 25 12.85 7.18 -2.57
CA LEU A 25 13.00 6.54 -3.87
C LEU A 25 13.55 7.50 -4.94
N THR A 26 13.02 8.71 -5.03
CA THR A 26 13.50 9.72 -5.99
C THR A 26 14.95 10.11 -5.72
N HIS A 27 15.30 10.36 -4.45
CA HIS A 27 16.69 10.62 -4.06
C HIS A 27 17.61 9.45 -4.40
N LEU A 28 17.18 8.21 -4.18
CA LEU A 28 17.96 7.03 -4.57
C LEU A 28 18.24 7.03 -6.07
N LEU A 29 17.22 7.26 -6.89
CA LEU A 29 17.32 7.26 -8.35
C LEU A 29 18.27 8.36 -8.86
N ASP A 30 18.17 9.56 -8.30
CA ASP A 30 19.04 10.72 -8.65
C ASP A 30 20.52 10.47 -8.34
N HIS A 31 20.82 9.59 -7.39
CA HIS A 31 22.19 9.35 -6.90
C HIS A 31 22.80 8.01 -7.36
N LEU A 32 22.21 7.34 -8.35
CA LEU A 32 22.76 6.09 -8.93
C LEU A 32 24.02 6.32 -9.80
N GLY A 33 24.33 7.57 -10.13
CA GLY A 33 25.43 7.93 -11.03
C GLY A 33 25.19 7.42 -12.46
N THR A 34 23.95 7.55 -12.95
CA THR A 34 23.52 7.18 -14.29
C THR A 34 22.32 8.02 -14.71
N ASP A 35 22.27 8.45 -15.97
CA ASP A 35 21.21 9.34 -16.45
C ASP A 35 20.05 8.59 -17.13
N ARG A 36 20.14 7.25 -17.22
CA ARG A 36 19.17 6.38 -17.89
C ARG A 36 18.93 5.11 -17.10
N VAL A 37 17.74 5.00 -16.51
CA VAL A 37 17.32 3.88 -15.67
C VAL A 37 16.12 3.16 -16.29
N SER A 38 16.21 1.84 -16.39
CA SER A 38 15.04 0.97 -16.55
C SER A 38 14.67 0.44 -15.17
N LEU A 39 13.55 0.89 -14.63
CA LEU A 39 13.09 0.52 -13.29
C LEU A 39 12.19 -0.71 -13.37
N VAL A 40 12.60 -1.83 -12.77
CA VAL A 40 11.87 -3.09 -12.79
C VAL A 40 11.33 -3.39 -11.39
N LEU A 41 10.02 -3.53 -11.25
CA LEU A 41 9.32 -3.68 -9.97
C LEU A 41 8.72 -5.08 -9.85
N THR A 42 8.91 -5.74 -8.72
CA THR A 42 8.08 -6.92 -8.40
C THR A 42 6.60 -6.53 -8.32
N LYS A 43 5.70 -7.38 -8.82
CA LYS A 43 4.24 -7.14 -8.86
C LYS A 43 3.67 -6.63 -7.54
N ARG A 44 4.04 -7.30 -6.43
CA ARG A 44 3.55 -6.95 -5.08
C ARG A 44 3.96 -5.55 -4.68
N LEU A 45 5.22 -5.17 -4.92
CA LEU A 45 5.73 -3.85 -4.58
C LEU A 45 5.18 -2.77 -5.51
N ALA A 46 5.04 -3.05 -6.81
CA ALA A 46 4.40 -2.15 -7.77
C ALA A 46 2.98 -1.77 -7.31
N SER A 47 2.19 -2.76 -6.87
CA SER A 47 0.86 -2.54 -6.30
C SER A 47 0.89 -1.62 -5.08
N LEU A 48 1.81 -1.81 -4.13
CA LEU A 48 1.90 -0.95 -2.94
C LEU A 48 2.43 0.45 -3.24
N LEU A 49 3.29 0.59 -4.25
CA LEU A 49 3.76 1.90 -4.70
C LEU A 49 2.65 2.75 -5.31
N THR A 50 1.53 2.17 -5.74
CA THR A 50 0.34 2.96 -6.12
C THR A 50 -0.20 3.78 -4.95
N HIS A 51 -0.08 3.26 -3.72
CA HIS A 51 -0.44 3.99 -2.50
C HIS A 51 0.57 5.06 -2.09
N VAL A 52 1.76 5.07 -2.71
CA VAL A 52 2.79 6.09 -2.52
C VAL A 52 2.66 7.18 -3.59
N PHE A 53 2.65 6.78 -4.87
CA PHE A 53 2.60 7.68 -6.02
C PHE A 53 1.17 7.84 -6.53
N VAL A 54 0.41 8.76 -5.92
CA VAL A 54 -1.04 8.94 -6.15
C VAL A 54 -1.36 9.32 -7.59
N ASP A 55 -0.52 10.14 -8.23
CA ASP A 55 -0.65 10.53 -9.64
C ASP A 55 0.00 9.53 -10.61
N GLY A 56 0.44 8.38 -10.09
CA GLY A 56 1.12 7.32 -10.82
C GLY A 56 2.64 7.50 -10.88
N LEU A 57 3.32 6.46 -11.38
CA LEU A 57 4.79 6.40 -11.45
C LEU A 57 5.41 7.30 -12.53
N GLY A 58 4.60 8.09 -13.25
CA GLY A 58 5.05 8.98 -14.31
C GLY A 58 6.02 10.07 -13.82
N ILE A 59 5.91 10.46 -12.55
CA ILE A 59 6.84 11.41 -11.90
C ILE A 59 8.29 10.92 -11.89
N LEU A 60 8.51 9.60 -11.86
CA LEU A 60 9.85 9.01 -11.85
C LEU A 60 10.64 9.31 -13.13
N LYS A 61 9.96 9.70 -14.22
CA LYS A 61 10.62 10.16 -15.46
C LYS A 61 11.47 11.41 -15.25
N ASN A 62 11.17 12.21 -14.22
CA ASN A 62 11.97 13.37 -13.84
C ASN A 62 13.26 12.98 -13.09
N HIS A 63 13.42 11.70 -12.74
CA HIS A 63 14.50 11.13 -11.93
C HIS A 63 15.24 10.02 -12.69
N HIS A 64 15.65 10.31 -13.93
CA HIS A 64 16.41 9.42 -14.82
C HIS A 64 15.70 8.13 -15.28
N VAL A 65 14.45 7.87 -14.86
CA VAL A 65 13.70 6.67 -15.27
C VAL A 65 13.16 6.83 -16.69
N VAL A 66 13.65 6.01 -17.61
CA VAL A 66 13.18 5.99 -19.00
C VAL A 66 11.88 5.18 -19.10
N GLU A 67 11.82 4.08 -18.37
CA GLU A 67 10.68 3.17 -18.35
C GLU A 67 10.54 2.53 -16.96
N CYS A 68 9.30 2.19 -16.60
CA CYS A 68 8.99 1.45 -15.40
C CYS A 68 8.19 0.21 -15.79
N LEU A 69 8.71 -0.97 -15.44
CA LEU A 69 8.22 -2.27 -15.87
C LEU A 69 7.88 -3.12 -14.65
N GLU A 70 6.84 -3.93 -14.74
CA GLU A 70 6.64 -5.03 -13.80
C GLU A 70 7.59 -6.18 -14.17
N LEU A 71 8.18 -6.81 -13.16
CA LEU A 71 9.04 -7.98 -13.31
C LEU A 71 8.23 -9.11 -13.95
N SER A 72 8.59 -9.47 -15.18
CA SER A 72 7.93 -10.54 -15.95
C SER A 72 8.96 -11.44 -16.62
N ASP A 73 8.51 -12.57 -17.17
CA ASP A 73 9.41 -13.44 -17.93
C ASP A 73 9.82 -12.85 -19.28
N ASP A 74 9.04 -11.89 -19.80
CA ASP A 74 9.34 -11.17 -21.03
C ASP A 74 10.28 -9.99 -20.75
N ILE A 75 11.48 -10.09 -21.33
CA ILE A 75 12.54 -9.09 -21.19
C ILE A 75 12.63 -8.14 -22.39
N SER A 76 11.80 -8.32 -23.41
CA SER A 76 11.84 -7.53 -24.66
C SER A 76 11.57 -6.04 -24.44
N ASN A 77 10.81 -5.73 -23.39
CA ASN A 77 10.44 -4.36 -23.03
C ASN A 77 11.55 -3.63 -22.26
N VAL A 78 12.66 -4.30 -21.90
CA VAL A 78 13.78 -3.64 -21.21
C VAL A 78 14.68 -2.96 -22.23
N THR A 79 14.61 -1.64 -22.28
CA THR A 79 15.39 -0.76 -23.16
C THR A 79 16.89 -1.09 -23.09
N ALA A 80 17.55 -1.13 -24.25
CA ALA A 80 18.99 -1.29 -24.36
C ALA A 80 19.74 -0.05 -23.82
N ASP A 81 20.98 -0.23 -23.36
CA ASP A 81 21.85 0.84 -22.85
C ASP A 81 21.34 1.62 -21.62
N THR A 82 20.56 0.99 -20.75
CA THR A 82 20.14 1.55 -19.46
C THR A 82 20.83 0.84 -18.28
N THR A 83 20.89 1.51 -17.13
CA THR A 83 21.12 0.82 -15.86
C THR A 83 19.80 0.18 -15.44
N VAL A 84 19.77 -1.12 -15.20
CA VAL A 84 18.55 -1.80 -14.74
C VAL A 84 18.53 -1.81 -13.22
N VAL A 85 17.50 -1.19 -12.65
CA VAL A 85 17.29 -1.07 -11.21
C VAL A 85 16.08 -1.90 -10.84
N TYR A 86 16.29 -2.92 -10.02
CA TYR A 86 15.24 -3.76 -9.49
C TYR A 86 14.79 -3.27 -8.12
N LEU A 87 13.48 -3.16 -7.90
CA LEU A 87 12.88 -3.00 -6.58
C LEU A 87 12.05 -4.22 -6.22
N ALA A 88 12.34 -4.78 -5.05
CA ALA A 88 11.73 -6.02 -4.55
C ALA A 88 11.56 -5.97 -3.03
N PHE A 89 10.71 -6.84 -2.45
CA PHE A 89 10.82 -7.08 -1.02
C PHE A 89 12.06 -7.91 -0.71
N ALA A 90 12.57 -7.78 0.52
CA ALA A 90 13.66 -8.57 1.06
C ALA A 90 13.22 -10.02 1.36
N ARG A 91 12.78 -10.74 0.33
CA ARG A 91 12.27 -12.11 0.40
C ARG A 91 12.99 -12.99 -0.62
N ALA A 92 13.27 -14.23 -0.22
CA ALA A 92 14.01 -15.18 -1.04
C ALA A 92 13.33 -15.44 -2.40
N ARG A 93 11.99 -15.46 -2.45
CA ARG A 93 11.22 -15.62 -3.68
C ARG A 93 11.47 -14.46 -4.65
N ASP A 94 11.41 -13.23 -4.15
CA ASP A 94 11.53 -12.03 -4.98
C ASP A 94 12.97 -11.85 -5.47
N VAL A 95 13.96 -12.01 -4.59
CA VAL A 95 15.39 -11.94 -4.97
C VAL A 95 15.74 -13.04 -5.98
N ARG A 96 15.16 -14.24 -5.84
CA ARG A 96 15.32 -15.32 -6.84
C ARG A 96 14.72 -14.94 -8.19
N ALA A 97 13.52 -14.37 -8.21
CA ALA A 97 12.88 -13.92 -9.44
C ALA A 97 13.70 -12.83 -10.15
N VAL A 98 14.25 -11.87 -9.38
CA VAL A 98 15.18 -10.86 -9.89
C VAL A 98 16.43 -11.51 -10.49
N ALA A 99 17.05 -12.47 -9.79
CA ALA A 99 18.24 -13.15 -10.27
C ALA A 99 18.00 -13.89 -11.59
N VAL A 100 16.88 -14.61 -11.72
CA VAL A 100 16.47 -15.32 -12.95
C VAL A 100 16.25 -14.34 -14.10
N HIS A 101 15.55 -13.23 -13.86
CA HIS A 101 15.33 -12.21 -14.87
C HIS A 101 16.64 -11.56 -15.32
N ALA A 102 17.54 -11.27 -14.38
CA ALA A 102 18.83 -10.67 -14.67
C ALA A 102 19.74 -11.61 -15.48
N GLU A 103 19.73 -12.91 -15.17
CA GLU A 103 20.46 -13.92 -15.94
C GLU A 103 20.01 -13.93 -17.41
N LYS A 104 18.69 -13.93 -17.67
CA LYS A 104 18.13 -13.83 -19.03
C LYS A 104 18.63 -12.58 -19.77
N LEU A 105 18.60 -11.41 -19.12
CA LEU A 105 19.10 -10.16 -19.70
C LEU A 105 20.59 -10.25 -20.07
N LEU A 106 21.41 -10.82 -19.18
CA LEU A 106 22.85 -10.94 -19.41
C LEU A 106 23.19 -11.95 -20.50
N THR A 107 22.37 -13.00 -20.71
CA THR A 107 22.59 -13.95 -21.82
C THR A 107 22.32 -13.35 -23.20
N GLN A 108 21.55 -12.26 -23.28
CA GLN A 108 21.30 -11.54 -24.54
C GLN A 108 22.32 -10.43 -24.80
N GLU A 109 23.29 -10.20 -23.90
CA GLU A 109 24.37 -9.24 -24.16
C GLU A 109 25.38 -9.83 -25.14
N ASP A 110 25.40 -9.34 -26.37
CA ASP A 110 26.49 -9.60 -27.30
C ASP A 110 27.80 -9.02 -26.75
N GLY A 111 28.88 -9.82 -26.81
CA GLY A 111 30.14 -9.58 -26.11
C GLY A 111 30.91 -8.29 -26.44
N GLU A 112 30.46 -7.51 -27.43
CA GLU A 112 31.02 -6.20 -27.80
C GLU A 112 30.30 -5.01 -27.14
N SER A 113 29.11 -5.21 -26.54
CA SER A 113 28.35 -4.15 -25.87
C SER A 113 28.87 -3.83 -24.48
N ARG A 114 28.73 -2.56 -24.07
CA ARG A 114 29.08 -2.11 -22.71
C ARG A 114 28.24 -2.89 -21.70
N LYS A 115 28.89 -3.70 -20.87
CA LYS A 115 28.27 -4.50 -19.80
C LYS A 115 27.23 -3.67 -19.03
N ARG A 116 25.97 -4.09 -19.06
CA ARG A 116 24.87 -3.42 -18.36
C ARG A 116 25.13 -3.40 -16.86
N ARG A 117 24.83 -2.26 -16.23
CA ARG A 117 24.86 -2.12 -14.77
C ARG A 117 23.54 -2.61 -14.21
N LEU A 118 23.61 -3.48 -13.20
CA LEU A 118 22.45 -4.01 -12.50
C LEU A 118 22.50 -3.52 -11.05
N ALA A 119 21.36 -3.05 -10.54
CA ALA A 119 21.20 -2.71 -9.14
C ALA A 119 19.93 -3.36 -8.57
N LEU A 120 19.99 -3.82 -7.33
CA LEU A 120 18.85 -4.36 -6.60
C LEU A 120 18.71 -3.62 -5.27
N TYR A 121 17.61 -2.91 -5.11
CA TYR A 121 17.25 -2.31 -3.83
C TYR A 121 16.04 -3.03 -3.25
N VAL A 122 16.16 -3.47 -2.00
CA VAL A 122 15.10 -4.23 -1.33
C VAL A 122 14.37 -3.38 -0.30
N VAL A 123 13.06 -3.58 -0.19
CA VAL A 123 12.25 -3.12 0.94
C VAL A 123 12.26 -4.20 2.03
N GLY A 124 12.83 -3.87 3.19
CA GLY A 124 13.12 -4.80 4.28
C GLY A 124 14.61 -5.05 4.46
N LYS A 125 14.98 -5.90 5.42
CA LYS A 125 16.36 -6.13 5.82
C LYS A 125 17.08 -7.10 4.88
N TRP A 126 18.25 -6.72 4.39
CA TRP A 126 19.13 -7.60 3.65
C TRP A 126 19.75 -8.66 4.58
N THR A 127 19.50 -9.94 4.29
CA THR A 127 20.01 -11.06 5.11
C THR A 127 21.03 -11.89 4.35
N THR A 128 21.84 -12.67 5.08
CA THR A 128 22.79 -13.62 4.49
C THR A 128 22.11 -14.65 3.58
N MET A 129 20.88 -15.03 3.87
CA MET A 129 20.08 -15.92 3.01
C MET A 129 19.82 -15.27 1.65
N LEU A 130 19.50 -13.97 1.60
CA LEU A 130 19.31 -13.26 0.33
C LEU A 130 20.61 -13.19 -0.47
N SER A 131 21.76 -13.00 0.20
CA SER A 131 23.06 -13.10 -0.45
C SER A 131 23.29 -14.46 -1.10
N GLN A 132 22.96 -15.56 -0.42
CA GLN A 132 23.10 -16.92 -0.96
C GLN A 132 22.15 -17.18 -2.14
N VAL A 133 20.90 -16.70 -2.06
CA VAL A 133 19.93 -16.81 -3.16
C VAL A 133 20.45 -16.13 -4.42
N MET A 134 21.05 -14.93 -4.27
CA MET A 134 21.60 -14.17 -5.39
C MET A 134 22.93 -14.77 -5.90
N ASP A 135 23.75 -15.35 -5.03
CA ASP A 135 24.97 -16.11 -5.40
C ASP A 135 24.64 -17.30 -6.31
N ASN A 136 23.59 -18.05 -5.99
CA ASN A 136 23.17 -19.22 -6.78
C ASN A 136 22.76 -18.85 -8.21
N GLY A 137 22.28 -17.63 -8.43
CA GLY A 137 22.00 -17.10 -9.76
C GLY A 137 23.25 -16.71 -10.56
N ARG A 138 24.47 -16.86 -10.00
CA ARG A 138 25.76 -16.50 -10.64
C ARG A 138 25.90 -15.04 -11.08
N VAL A 139 24.97 -14.19 -10.67
CA VAL A 139 24.91 -12.77 -11.04
C VAL A 139 25.30 -11.82 -9.91
N LYS A 140 25.52 -12.31 -8.68
CA LYS A 140 25.77 -11.44 -7.51
C LYS A 140 26.87 -10.41 -7.73
N SER A 141 27.99 -10.80 -8.35
CA SER A 141 29.12 -9.88 -8.62
C SER A 141 28.77 -8.77 -9.63
N ARG A 142 27.65 -8.89 -10.34
CA ARG A 142 27.15 -7.90 -11.30
C ARG A 142 26.19 -6.89 -10.67
N PHE A 143 25.71 -7.15 -9.46
CA PHE A 143 24.74 -6.31 -8.77
C PHE A 143 25.39 -5.34 -7.79
N GLN A 144 25.02 -4.07 -7.90
CA GLN A 144 25.01 -3.17 -6.75
C GLN A 144 23.77 -3.50 -5.91
N THR A 145 23.92 -3.71 -4.60
CA THR A 145 22.77 -3.99 -3.72
C THR A 145 22.63 -2.96 -2.63
N GLY A 146 21.39 -2.72 -2.20
CA GLY A 146 21.08 -1.82 -1.12
C GLY A 146 19.71 -2.09 -0.51
N GLU A 147 19.45 -1.44 0.60
CA GLU A 147 18.14 -1.41 1.28
C GLU A 147 17.48 -0.07 0.96
N LEU A 148 16.18 -0.09 0.66
CA LEU A 148 15.35 1.10 0.53
C LEU A 148 14.48 1.19 1.79
N ALA A 149 14.64 2.30 2.52
CA ALA A 149 13.95 2.52 3.79
C ALA A 149 12.46 2.78 3.56
N MET A 150 11.69 1.71 3.41
CA MET A 150 10.23 1.70 3.38
C MET A 150 9.72 0.70 4.41
N GLY A 151 8.70 1.11 5.17
CA GLY A 151 8.07 0.29 6.20
C GLY A 151 6.60 0.06 5.89
N PHE A 152 5.73 0.58 6.75
CA PHE A 152 4.29 0.49 6.56
C PHE A 152 3.80 1.38 5.42
N PHE A 153 3.07 0.80 4.47
CA PHE A 153 2.33 1.49 3.42
C PHE A 153 0.93 1.87 3.93
N PRO A 154 0.51 3.14 3.80
CA PRO A 154 -0.83 3.56 4.19
C PRO A 154 -1.86 3.21 3.11
N LEU A 155 -2.81 2.34 3.47
CA LEU A 155 -3.93 1.95 2.62
C LEU A 155 -5.16 2.84 2.84
N ASP A 156 -5.34 3.32 4.07
CA ASP A 156 -6.41 4.25 4.46
C ASP A 156 -5.91 5.19 5.58
N THR A 157 -6.75 6.12 6.05
CA THR A 157 -6.42 7.12 7.07
C THR A 157 -6.01 6.54 8.43
N ASP A 158 -6.33 5.27 8.66
CA ASP A 158 -6.13 4.51 9.89
C ASP A 158 -5.61 3.08 9.63
N LEU A 159 -5.24 2.74 8.40
CA LEU A 159 -4.81 1.40 8.00
C LEU A 159 -3.43 1.42 7.35
N LEU A 160 -2.52 0.62 7.92
CA LEU A 160 -1.13 0.46 7.52
C LEU A 160 -0.83 -1.01 7.22
N THR A 161 -0.04 -1.30 6.18
CA THR A 161 0.38 -2.67 5.83
C THR A 161 1.88 -2.76 5.55
N LEU A 162 2.53 -3.87 5.91
CA LEU A 162 3.87 -4.20 5.41
C LEU A 162 3.84 -4.84 4.02
N GLY A 163 2.67 -5.24 3.55
CA GLY A 163 2.51 -5.88 2.25
C GLY A 163 2.84 -7.38 2.20
N TYR A 164 3.31 -7.97 3.30
CA TYR A 164 3.66 -9.40 3.35
C TYR A 164 2.41 -10.30 3.45
N GLN A 165 2.12 -11.05 2.39
CA GLN A 165 0.92 -11.91 2.33
C GLN A 165 1.05 -13.25 3.06
N ARG A 166 2.27 -13.71 3.39
CA ARG A 166 2.53 -15.06 3.92
C ARG A 166 3.20 -15.08 5.29
N THR A 167 3.25 -13.95 5.99
CA THR A 167 3.98 -13.80 7.26
C THR A 167 3.68 -14.90 8.27
N LEU A 168 2.40 -15.23 8.49
CA LEU A 168 1.99 -16.25 9.45
C LEU A 168 2.50 -17.64 9.05
N TYR A 169 2.32 -18.01 7.77
CA TYR A 169 2.79 -19.29 7.24
C TYR A 169 4.33 -19.39 7.30
N GLU A 170 5.04 -18.33 6.91
CA GLU A 170 6.50 -18.27 6.97
C GLU A 170 6.99 -18.48 8.41
N CYS A 171 6.36 -17.84 9.40
CA CYS A 171 6.78 -17.94 10.80
C CYS A 171 6.42 -19.28 11.45
N GLU A 172 5.19 -19.75 11.27
CA GLU A 172 4.65 -20.93 11.98
C GLU A 172 4.96 -22.25 11.28
N VAL A 173 5.05 -22.25 9.94
CA VAL A 173 5.26 -23.48 9.15
C VAL A 173 6.69 -23.59 8.64
N GLU A 174 7.24 -22.52 8.05
CA GLU A 174 8.60 -22.55 7.50
C GLU A 174 9.68 -22.23 8.55
N GLY A 175 9.29 -21.76 9.75
CA GLY A 175 10.22 -21.32 10.79
C GLY A 175 11.01 -20.06 10.40
N ASN A 176 10.62 -19.37 9.33
CA ASN A 176 11.26 -18.15 8.84
C ASN A 176 10.64 -16.92 9.49
N ARG A 177 11.33 -16.36 10.49
CA ARG A 177 10.89 -15.20 11.26
C ARG A 177 11.45 -13.87 10.76
N SER A 178 12.02 -13.81 9.56
CA SER A 178 12.67 -12.59 9.01
C SER A 178 11.72 -11.40 8.92
N SER A 179 10.44 -11.65 8.66
CA SER A 179 9.38 -10.63 8.60
C SER A 179 9.16 -9.88 9.92
N LEU A 180 9.49 -10.49 11.06
CA LEU A 180 9.38 -9.85 12.37
C LEU A 180 10.46 -8.77 12.57
N VAL A 181 11.64 -8.96 11.96
CA VAL A 181 12.70 -7.95 11.93
C VAL A 181 12.26 -6.75 11.09
N ASP A 182 11.66 -7.01 9.92
CA ASP A 182 11.10 -5.98 9.05
C ASP A 182 9.99 -5.19 9.75
N MET A 183 9.11 -5.88 10.50
CA MET A 183 8.06 -5.24 11.30
C MET A 183 8.64 -4.33 12.38
N ALA A 184 9.66 -4.78 13.11
CA ALA A 184 10.34 -3.95 14.08
C ALA A 184 10.99 -2.72 13.42
N ALA A 185 11.61 -2.88 12.25
CA ALA A 185 12.22 -1.78 11.52
C ALA A 185 11.18 -0.75 11.06
N ALA A 186 10.02 -1.20 10.58
CA ALA A 186 8.91 -0.33 10.21
C ALA A 186 8.31 0.41 11.41
N LEU A 187 8.20 -0.24 12.59
CA LEU A 187 7.81 0.42 13.83
C LEU A 187 8.85 1.44 14.29
N ASN A 188 10.14 1.17 14.08
CA ASN A 188 11.20 2.12 14.37
C ASN A 188 11.10 3.35 13.45
N LEU A 189 10.82 3.15 12.16
CA LEU A 189 10.57 4.24 11.22
C LEU A 189 9.37 5.09 11.64
N LEU A 190 8.24 4.47 12.01
CA LEU A 190 7.08 5.21 12.55
C LEU A 190 7.46 6.10 13.74
N GLN A 191 8.33 5.63 14.63
CA GLN A 191 8.78 6.44 15.77
C GLN A 191 9.69 7.60 15.36
N GLN A 192 10.47 7.46 14.29
CA GLN A 192 11.28 8.57 13.75
C GLN A 192 10.39 9.69 13.19
N VAL A 193 9.25 9.33 12.58
CA VAL A 193 8.32 10.29 11.97
C VAL A 193 7.37 10.93 12.99
N TYR A 194 6.86 10.13 13.93
CA TYR A 194 5.74 10.52 14.81
C TYR A 194 6.08 10.57 16.31
N GLY A 195 7.32 10.25 16.68
CA GLY A 195 7.77 10.16 18.07
C GLY A 195 7.64 8.75 18.65
N LYS A 196 8.33 8.50 19.78
CA LYS A 196 8.37 7.18 20.43
C LYS A 196 7.01 6.78 21.02
N PHE A 197 6.70 5.48 21.04
CA PHE A 197 5.55 4.97 21.78
C PHE A 197 5.71 5.24 23.29
N GLY A 198 4.69 5.79 23.93
CA GLY A 198 4.66 6.01 25.37
C GLY A 198 4.61 4.71 26.18
N SER A 199 3.88 3.70 25.70
CA SER A 199 3.91 2.33 26.25
C SER A 199 3.84 1.27 25.14
N ILE A 200 4.40 0.10 25.42
CA ILE A 200 4.30 -1.06 24.52
C ILE A 200 3.73 -2.24 25.31
N LYS A 201 2.65 -2.83 24.78
CA LYS A 201 2.02 -4.06 25.28
C LYS A 201 2.12 -5.11 24.19
N TYR A 202 2.23 -6.37 24.58
CA TYR A 202 2.29 -7.46 23.60
C TYR A 202 1.62 -8.73 24.12
N LYS A 203 1.18 -9.57 23.18
CA LYS A 203 0.71 -10.93 23.45
C LYS A 203 1.13 -11.87 22.31
N GLY A 204 1.77 -12.98 22.68
CA GLY A 204 2.28 -14.02 21.78
C GLY A 204 3.79 -13.96 21.57
N GLU A 205 4.37 -15.07 21.09
CA GLU A 205 5.81 -15.24 20.93
C GLU A 205 6.35 -14.35 19.80
N MET A 206 5.66 -14.28 18.66
CA MET A 206 6.10 -13.44 17.55
C MET A 206 6.09 -11.96 17.94
N SER A 207 5.06 -11.52 18.67
CA SER A 207 4.96 -10.15 19.20
C SER A 207 6.10 -9.82 20.17
N MET A 208 6.52 -10.77 21.00
CA MET A 208 7.68 -10.60 21.89
C MET A 208 8.98 -10.42 21.08
N LEU A 209 9.16 -11.17 19.99
CA LEU A 209 10.35 -11.05 19.14
C LEU A 209 10.40 -9.71 18.42
N VAL A 210 9.27 -9.23 17.90
CA VAL A 210 9.16 -7.88 17.32
C VAL A 210 9.56 -6.82 18.35
N LEU A 211 9.08 -6.94 19.59
CA LEU A 211 9.47 -6.05 20.68
C LEU A 211 10.97 -6.11 20.97
N ASN A 212 11.56 -7.30 21.07
CA ASN A 212 12.99 -7.47 21.35
C ASN A 212 13.84 -6.78 20.28
N HIS A 213 13.56 -7.01 18.99
CA HIS A 213 14.26 -6.34 17.90
C HIS A 213 14.08 -4.81 17.95
N LEU A 214 12.89 -4.33 18.29
CA LEU A 214 12.64 -2.89 18.45
C LEU A 214 13.50 -2.29 19.57
N MET A 215 13.61 -2.99 20.72
CA MET A 215 14.44 -2.57 21.85
C MET A 215 15.95 -2.64 21.51
N GLU A 216 16.39 -3.66 20.78
CA GLU A 216 17.77 -3.79 20.28
C GLU A 216 18.13 -2.61 19.37
N MET A 217 17.24 -2.21 18.46
CA MET A 217 17.43 -1.03 17.62
C MET A 217 17.50 0.26 18.43
N HIS A 218 16.70 0.38 19.49
CA HIS A 218 16.78 1.54 20.39
C HIS A 218 18.11 1.60 21.12
N ALA A 219 18.63 0.47 21.60
CA ALA A 219 19.93 0.40 22.27
C ALA A 219 21.12 0.64 21.31
N GLY A 220 21.06 0.06 20.10
CA GLY A 220 22.09 0.22 19.08
C GLY A 220 22.15 1.62 18.47
N GLY A 221 20.99 2.28 18.30
CA GLY A 221 20.89 3.65 17.81
C GLY A 221 21.47 4.70 18.77
N SER A 222 21.46 4.43 20.09
CA SER A 222 22.10 5.29 21.10
C SER A 222 23.64 5.18 21.15
N GLY A 223 24.24 4.16 20.53
CA GLY A 223 25.68 3.90 20.58
C GLY A 223 26.51 4.46 19.41
N MET A 224 25.90 4.78 18.27
CA MET A 224 26.62 5.24 17.06
C MET A 224 26.58 6.76 16.81
N MET A 225 26.08 7.54 17.78
CA MET A 225 26.03 9.01 17.73
C MET A 225 26.79 9.66 18.91
N SER A 226 27.83 9.01 19.44
CA SER A 226 28.74 9.62 20.42
C SER A 226 30.15 9.92 19.87
N GLY A 227 30.33 9.92 18.54
CA GLY A 227 31.66 9.95 17.92
C GLY A 227 31.92 10.96 16.80
N ALA A 228 30.93 11.72 16.31
CA ALA A 228 31.19 12.72 15.27
C ALA A 228 30.26 13.94 15.35
N SER A 229 30.88 15.10 15.60
CA SER A 229 30.36 16.46 15.42
C SER A 229 29.04 16.82 16.10
N ALA A 230 29.12 17.03 17.42
CA ALA A 230 28.22 17.95 18.11
C ALA A 230 28.51 19.40 17.66
N THR A 231 28.08 19.78 16.46
CA THR A 231 28.00 21.17 16.03
C THR A 231 26.80 21.39 15.12
N GLN A 232 25.86 22.16 15.66
CA GLN A 232 24.75 22.86 15.00
C GLN A 232 23.46 22.05 14.76
N GLY A 233 22.47 22.38 15.59
CA GLY A 233 21.09 21.90 15.49
C GLY A 233 20.63 21.19 16.75
N THR A 234 20.54 21.90 17.88
CA THR A 234 19.59 21.50 18.94
C THR A 234 18.24 21.21 18.28
N PRO A 235 17.60 20.04 18.49
CA PRO A 235 16.20 19.87 18.14
C PRO A 235 15.42 20.80 19.08
N THR A 236 15.15 22.01 18.59
CA THR A 236 14.24 22.96 19.20
C THR A 236 12.85 22.34 19.12
N GLY A 237 12.40 21.82 20.26
CA GLY A 237 11.08 21.24 20.46
C GLY A 237 11.16 19.74 20.69
N THR A 238 10.82 19.31 21.90
CA THR A 238 10.27 17.98 22.14
C THR A 238 9.13 17.78 21.15
N GLN A 239 9.35 17.06 20.04
CA GLN A 239 8.26 16.57 19.20
C GLN A 239 7.39 15.74 20.14
N ARG A 240 6.24 16.30 20.54
CA ARG A 240 5.29 15.61 21.39
C ARG A 240 4.87 14.38 20.62
N SER A 241 5.21 13.20 21.13
CA SER A 241 4.85 11.95 20.48
C SER A 241 3.35 11.94 20.23
N ARG A 242 2.96 11.59 19.00
CA ARG A 242 1.56 11.34 18.65
C ARG A 242 1.14 9.89 18.94
N LEU A 243 2.11 9.06 19.33
CA LEU A 243 1.93 7.63 19.56
C LEU A 243 1.89 7.36 21.08
N ASP A 244 0.71 7.06 21.60
CA ASP A 244 0.54 6.74 23.02
C ASP A 244 0.95 5.29 23.34
N THR A 245 0.17 4.31 22.90
CA THR A 245 0.40 2.90 23.21
C THR A 245 0.43 2.04 21.95
N LEU A 246 1.49 1.25 21.80
CA LEU A 246 1.57 0.17 20.81
C LEU A 246 1.09 -1.14 21.46
N ILE A 247 0.13 -1.82 20.82
CA ILE A 247 -0.29 -3.17 21.20
C ILE A 247 0.10 -4.12 20.08
N LEU A 248 1.01 -5.06 20.37
CA LEU A 248 1.41 -6.12 19.45
C LEU A 248 0.62 -7.40 19.76
N LEU A 249 -0.16 -7.86 18.78
CA LEU A 249 -0.96 -9.07 18.91
C LEU A 249 -0.51 -10.10 17.87
N ASP A 250 -0.14 -11.26 18.36
CA ASP A 250 0.19 -12.41 17.54
C ASP A 250 -1.10 -13.09 17.07
N ARG A 251 -1.24 -13.31 15.76
CA ARG A 251 -2.42 -14.00 15.20
C ARG A 251 -2.59 -15.40 15.79
N GLY A 252 -1.50 -16.07 16.15
CA GLY A 252 -1.52 -17.42 16.73
C GLY A 252 -2.20 -17.51 18.10
N VAL A 253 -2.45 -16.39 18.77
CA VAL A 253 -3.17 -16.33 20.06
C VAL A 253 -4.68 -16.54 19.88
N ASP A 254 -5.22 -16.28 18.69
CA ASP A 254 -6.63 -16.44 18.38
C ASP A 254 -6.80 -16.82 16.91
N PHE A 255 -6.91 -18.10 16.59
CA PHE A 255 -7.29 -18.51 15.23
C PHE A 255 -8.80 -18.58 15.04
N ALA A 256 -9.58 -18.62 16.11
CA ALA A 256 -11.04 -18.78 16.03
C ALA A 256 -11.69 -17.61 15.27
N SER A 257 -11.21 -16.38 15.49
CA SER A 257 -11.73 -15.20 14.78
C SER A 257 -11.51 -15.24 13.26
N VAL A 258 -10.44 -15.88 12.76
CA VAL A 258 -10.17 -15.96 11.31
C VAL A 258 -10.82 -17.18 10.64
N PHE A 259 -11.21 -18.18 11.42
CA PHE A 259 -11.96 -19.34 10.90
C PHE A 259 -13.48 -19.13 10.91
N SER A 260 -13.94 -18.06 11.55
CA SER A 260 -15.35 -17.68 11.54
C SER A 260 -15.65 -16.85 10.30
N THR A 261 -16.74 -17.16 9.58
CA THR A 261 -17.20 -16.32 8.47
C THR A 261 -17.53 -14.92 9.00
N PRO A 262 -16.82 -13.88 8.56
CA PRO A 262 -17.08 -12.52 9.02
C PRO A 262 -18.36 -11.99 8.36
N LEU A 263 -19.12 -11.17 9.09
CA LEU A 263 -20.45 -10.70 8.67
C LEU A 263 -20.56 -9.18 8.53
N THR A 264 -19.43 -8.47 8.50
CA THR A 264 -19.41 -7.05 8.11
C THR A 264 -19.39 -6.92 6.58
N TYR A 265 -19.87 -5.79 6.05
CA TYR A 265 -19.94 -5.59 4.61
C TYR A 265 -18.59 -5.72 3.90
N GLU A 266 -17.55 -5.06 4.41
CA GLU A 266 -16.20 -5.16 3.84
C GLU A 266 -15.64 -6.57 3.92
N ALA A 267 -15.89 -7.29 5.01
CA ALA A 267 -15.36 -8.63 5.16
C ALA A 267 -16.07 -9.65 4.27
N VAL A 268 -17.39 -9.54 4.07
CA VAL A 268 -18.13 -10.38 3.10
C VAL A 268 -17.69 -10.08 1.67
N LEU A 269 -17.42 -8.80 1.35
CA LEU A 269 -16.80 -8.43 0.07
C LEU A 269 -15.43 -9.08 -0.10
N ASP A 270 -14.59 -9.12 0.94
CA ASP A 270 -13.27 -9.75 0.88
C ASP A 270 -13.35 -11.27 0.67
N GLU A 271 -14.27 -11.94 1.37
CA GLU A 271 -14.49 -13.39 1.23
C GLU A 271 -14.88 -13.79 -0.20
N LEU A 272 -15.71 -12.99 -0.88
CA LEU A 272 -16.26 -13.34 -2.19
C LEU A 272 -15.56 -12.69 -3.38
N MET A 273 -14.95 -11.51 -3.18
CA MET A 273 -14.36 -10.70 -4.26
C MET A 273 -12.87 -10.39 -4.04
N HIS A 274 -12.28 -10.81 -2.92
CA HIS A 274 -10.87 -10.65 -2.58
C HIS A 274 -10.37 -9.20 -2.62
N ILE A 275 -10.48 -8.51 -1.50
CA ILE A 275 -9.91 -7.18 -1.31
C ILE A 275 -8.39 -7.30 -1.20
N GLN A 276 -7.68 -6.72 -2.17
CA GLN A 276 -6.23 -6.63 -2.16
C GLN A 276 -5.81 -5.15 -2.14
N ASP A 277 -5.20 -4.73 -1.03
CA ASP A 277 -4.68 -3.37 -0.82
C ASP A 277 -5.73 -2.26 -1.00
N GLY A 278 -6.97 -2.51 -0.59
CA GLY A 278 -8.08 -1.55 -0.74
C GLY A 278 -8.69 -1.55 -2.14
N PHE A 279 -8.51 -2.62 -2.92
CA PHE A 279 -9.13 -2.79 -4.23
C PHE A 279 -9.80 -4.15 -4.36
N ILE A 280 -10.95 -4.18 -5.04
CA ILE A 280 -11.50 -5.40 -5.64
C ILE A 280 -11.38 -5.32 -7.16
N THR A 281 -11.60 -6.45 -7.83
CA THR A 281 -11.73 -6.50 -9.28
C THR A 281 -13.15 -6.93 -9.63
N ALA A 282 -13.89 -6.07 -10.34
CA ALA A 282 -15.30 -6.32 -10.68
C ALA A 282 -15.59 -5.85 -12.11
N SER A 283 -16.47 -6.54 -12.83
CA SER A 283 -16.86 -6.11 -14.18
C SER A 283 -17.87 -4.96 -14.13
N PRO A 284 -17.86 -4.05 -15.12
CA PRO A 284 -18.90 -3.04 -15.28
C PRO A 284 -20.34 -3.58 -15.29
N GLN A 285 -20.54 -4.83 -15.75
CA GLN A 285 -21.85 -5.52 -15.65
C GLN A 285 -22.31 -5.64 -14.20
N ILE A 286 -21.45 -6.12 -13.30
CA ILE A 286 -21.74 -6.22 -11.87
C ILE A 286 -21.91 -4.82 -11.26
N LEU A 287 -21.01 -3.89 -11.56
CA LEU A 287 -21.01 -2.57 -10.92
C LEU A 287 -22.22 -1.70 -11.30
N ARG A 288 -22.82 -1.95 -12.47
CA ARG A 288 -23.95 -1.15 -12.99
C ARG A 288 -25.27 -1.93 -13.08
N ALA A 289 -25.25 -3.23 -12.77
CA ALA A 289 -26.37 -4.14 -13.02
C ALA A 289 -26.90 -4.00 -14.47
N ASP A 290 -25.98 -4.03 -15.44
CA ASP A 290 -26.27 -3.83 -16.86
C ASP A 290 -25.57 -4.90 -17.71
N ASP A 291 -26.34 -5.89 -18.16
CA ASP A 291 -25.85 -7.01 -18.99
C ASP A 291 -25.25 -6.55 -20.34
N SER A 292 -25.57 -5.34 -20.80
CA SER A 292 -24.99 -4.77 -22.02
C SER A 292 -23.63 -4.14 -21.80
N ALA A 293 -23.21 -3.95 -20.55
CA ALA A 293 -21.91 -3.40 -20.21
C ALA A 293 -20.78 -4.42 -20.47
N SER A 294 -19.53 -3.93 -20.45
CA SER A 294 -18.34 -4.77 -20.60
C SER A 294 -18.20 -5.75 -19.43
N ASP A 295 -17.91 -7.02 -19.74
CA ASP A 295 -17.56 -8.03 -18.73
C ASP A 295 -16.06 -8.00 -18.34
N VAL A 296 -15.25 -7.16 -19.00
CA VAL A 296 -13.83 -7.03 -18.65
C VAL A 296 -13.69 -6.46 -17.23
N PRO A 297 -13.09 -7.20 -16.29
CA PRO A 297 -12.98 -6.74 -14.91
C PRO A 297 -12.06 -5.52 -14.79
N VAL A 298 -12.46 -4.58 -13.94
CA VAL A 298 -11.71 -3.36 -13.65
C VAL A 298 -11.44 -3.22 -12.15
N PRO A 299 -10.32 -2.58 -11.75
CA PRO A 299 -10.05 -2.31 -10.35
C PRO A 299 -11.05 -1.28 -9.80
N VAL A 300 -11.62 -1.60 -8.64
CA VAL A 300 -12.53 -0.72 -7.89
C VAL A 300 -11.91 -0.45 -6.53
N ALA A 301 -11.67 0.82 -6.21
CA ALA A 301 -11.19 1.20 -4.89
C ALA A 301 -12.29 1.07 -3.84
N LEU A 302 -11.91 0.49 -2.71
CA LEU A 302 -12.69 0.40 -1.50
C LEU A 302 -11.89 1.07 -0.38
N ASN A 303 -12.18 2.34 -0.12
CA ASN A 303 -11.48 3.14 0.88
C ASN A 303 -12.34 4.31 1.37
N SER A 304 -11.84 5.05 2.36
CA SER A 304 -12.56 6.17 2.99
C SER A 304 -12.84 7.41 2.12
N THR A 305 -12.40 7.44 0.85
CA THR A 305 -12.76 8.53 -0.09
C THR A 305 -14.22 8.49 -0.50
N ASP A 306 -14.82 7.29 -0.46
CA ASP A 306 -16.24 7.10 -0.62
C ASP A 306 -16.91 7.24 0.76
N ASP A 307 -17.66 8.35 0.93
CA ASP A 307 -18.37 8.65 2.16
C ASP A 307 -19.47 7.62 2.47
N ILE A 308 -20.04 6.98 1.45
CA ILE A 308 -21.05 5.92 1.57
C ILE A 308 -20.35 4.67 2.09
N TYR A 309 -19.28 4.22 1.41
CA TYR A 309 -18.51 3.05 1.82
C TYR A 309 -18.01 3.17 3.25
N ARG A 310 -17.42 4.31 3.63
CA ARG A 310 -16.93 4.58 4.99
C ARG A 310 -18.02 4.42 6.06
N GLN A 311 -19.27 4.72 5.74
CA GLN A 311 -20.38 4.59 6.69
C GLN A 311 -20.90 3.16 6.82
N ILE A 312 -20.72 2.32 5.79
CA ILE A 312 -21.35 0.99 5.72
C ILE A 312 -20.37 -0.18 5.89
N ARG A 313 -19.07 0.01 5.59
CA ARG A 313 -18.06 -1.06 5.55
C ARG A 313 -17.98 -1.91 6.82
N ASP A 314 -18.10 -1.25 7.98
CA ASP A 314 -17.99 -1.87 9.30
C ASP A 314 -19.33 -2.37 9.87
N LYS A 315 -20.44 -2.16 9.15
CA LYS A 315 -21.77 -2.58 9.59
C LYS A 315 -22.03 -4.04 9.23
N HIS A 316 -22.89 -4.69 10.03
CA HIS A 316 -23.37 -6.03 9.73
C HIS A 316 -24.10 -6.06 8.39
N ILE A 317 -23.84 -7.07 7.55
CA ILE A 317 -24.30 -7.19 6.16
C ILE A 317 -25.82 -7.00 6.00
N HIS A 318 -26.64 -7.62 6.85
CA HIS A 318 -28.10 -7.45 6.82
C HIS A 318 -28.62 -6.04 7.11
N THR A 319 -27.81 -5.15 7.67
CA THR A 319 -28.21 -3.76 7.96
C THR A 319 -27.94 -2.80 6.79
N ILE A 320 -27.17 -3.25 5.79
CA ILE A 320 -26.69 -2.44 4.68
C ILE A 320 -27.85 -1.95 3.77
N PRO A 321 -28.84 -2.79 3.35
CA PRO A 321 -29.94 -2.31 2.53
C PRO A 321 -30.70 -1.14 3.18
N ALA A 322 -31.01 -1.27 4.47
CA ALA A 322 -31.69 -0.23 5.23
C ALA A 322 -30.83 1.04 5.34
N ALA A 323 -29.53 0.91 5.60
CA ALA A 323 -28.61 2.04 5.69
C ALA A 323 -28.49 2.80 4.36
N LEU A 324 -28.36 2.07 3.23
CA LEU A 324 -28.30 2.65 1.89
C LEU A 324 -29.62 3.35 1.52
N ASN A 325 -30.77 2.75 1.84
CA ASN A 325 -32.07 3.37 1.59
C ASN A 325 -32.26 4.69 2.34
N VAL A 326 -31.84 4.77 3.61
CA VAL A 326 -31.88 6.03 4.38
C VAL A 326 -31.05 7.12 3.69
N GLN A 327 -29.85 6.79 3.22
CA GLN A 327 -29.00 7.73 2.50
C GLN A 327 -29.59 8.12 1.13
N ALA A 328 -30.14 7.17 0.37
CA ALA A 328 -30.78 7.41 -0.91
C ALA A 328 -31.97 8.38 -0.79
N VAL A 329 -32.83 8.15 0.21
CA VAL A 329 -33.97 9.04 0.52
C VAL A 329 -33.47 10.43 0.89
N ALA A 330 -32.41 10.56 1.70
CA ALA A 330 -31.84 11.85 2.07
C ALA A 330 -31.29 12.62 0.86
N VAL A 331 -30.59 11.94 -0.06
CA VAL A 331 -30.08 12.56 -1.30
C VAL A 331 -31.24 13.02 -2.18
N LYS A 332 -32.29 12.20 -2.34
CA LYS A 332 -33.48 12.54 -3.13
C LYS A 332 -34.24 13.72 -2.54
N GLN A 333 -34.42 13.76 -1.21
CA GLN A 333 -35.12 14.85 -0.52
C GLN A 333 -34.41 16.19 -0.74
N ARG A 334 -33.09 16.25 -0.66
CA ARG A 334 -32.32 17.49 -0.93
C ARG A 334 -32.52 18.00 -2.35
N PHE A 335 -32.56 17.12 -3.35
CA PHE A 335 -32.87 17.51 -4.73
C PHE A 335 -34.30 18.04 -4.88
N SER A 336 -35.28 17.32 -4.33
CA SER A 336 -36.69 17.72 -4.40
C SER A 336 -36.97 19.02 -3.64
N GLU A 337 -36.31 19.24 -2.50
CA GLU A 337 -36.43 20.47 -1.73
C GLU A 337 -35.90 21.67 -2.53
N PHE A 338 -34.71 21.55 -3.12
CA PHE A 338 -34.17 22.62 -3.96
C PHE A 338 -35.05 22.91 -5.17
N GLN A 339 -35.54 21.88 -5.88
CA GLN A 339 -36.48 22.06 -6.99
C GLN A 339 -37.78 22.76 -6.58
N ARG A 340 -38.24 22.58 -5.34
CA ARG A 340 -39.44 23.24 -4.83
C ARG A 340 -39.21 24.73 -4.56
N VAL A 341 -38.02 25.10 -4.08
CA VAL A 341 -37.70 26.49 -3.71
C VAL A 341 -36.95 27.25 -4.81
N SER A 342 -36.57 26.59 -5.91
CA SER A 342 -35.72 27.15 -6.96
C SER A 342 -36.32 28.38 -7.64
N ASP A 343 -37.65 28.42 -7.78
CA ASP A 343 -38.35 29.53 -8.43
C ASP A 343 -38.32 30.83 -7.61
N THR A 344 -38.09 30.69 -6.29
CA THR A 344 -38.01 31.81 -5.33
C THR A 344 -36.60 32.02 -4.77
N ALA A 345 -35.64 31.16 -5.14
CA ALA A 345 -34.29 31.19 -4.63
C ALA A 345 -33.50 32.34 -5.25
N THR A 346 -32.65 32.97 -4.43
CA THR A 346 -31.70 33.99 -4.90
C THR A 346 -30.59 33.35 -5.74
N ALA A 347 -29.95 34.15 -6.60
CA ALA A 347 -28.82 33.69 -7.40
C ALA A 347 -27.65 33.14 -6.53
N ALA A 348 -27.50 33.64 -5.30
CA ALA A 348 -26.50 33.15 -4.36
C ALA A 348 -26.84 31.73 -3.85
N GLU A 349 -28.09 31.48 -3.46
CA GLU A 349 -28.57 30.17 -3.00
C GLU A 349 -28.53 29.12 -4.12
N VAL A 350 -28.88 29.52 -5.35
CA VAL A 350 -28.75 28.64 -6.52
C VAL A 350 -27.30 28.25 -6.76
N ASN A 351 -26.38 29.22 -6.71
CA ASN A 351 -24.96 28.96 -6.89
C ASN A 351 -24.38 28.08 -5.77
N GLU A 352 -24.82 28.27 -4.53
CA GLU A 352 -24.43 27.41 -3.40
C GLU A 352 -24.92 25.98 -3.59
N PHE A 353 -26.17 25.77 -4.00
CA PHE A 353 -26.69 24.43 -4.27
C PHE A 353 -25.95 23.76 -5.43
N VAL A 354 -25.70 24.46 -6.54
CA VAL A 354 -24.99 23.93 -7.70
C VAL A 354 -23.60 23.38 -7.33
N LYS A 355 -22.92 23.98 -6.34
CA LYS A 355 -21.65 23.47 -5.82
C LYS A 355 -21.78 22.12 -5.10
N THR A 356 -22.95 21.79 -4.56
CA THR A 356 -23.20 20.51 -3.85
C THR A 356 -23.63 19.37 -4.79
N VAL A 357 -24.18 19.69 -5.97
CA VAL A 357 -24.67 18.71 -6.96
C VAL A 357 -23.63 17.64 -7.33
N PRO A 358 -22.34 17.95 -7.59
CA PRO A 358 -21.35 16.92 -7.89
C PRO A 358 -21.19 15.89 -6.77
N GLN A 359 -21.18 16.34 -5.51
CA GLN A 359 -21.08 15.44 -4.35
C GLN A 359 -22.33 14.56 -4.21
N MET A 360 -23.51 15.13 -4.44
CA MET A 360 -24.76 14.38 -4.41
C MET A 360 -24.83 13.32 -5.51
N LYS A 361 -24.40 13.65 -6.74
CA LYS A 361 -24.31 12.68 -7.84
C LYS A 361 -23.30 11.58 -7.53
N ALA A 362 -22.15 11.91 -6.97
CA ALA A 362 -21.16 10.93 -6.53
C ALA A 362 -21.74 10.00 -5.44
N SER A 363 -22.48 10.56 -4.49
CA SER A 363 -23.16 9.77 -3.43
C SER A 363 -24.21 8.83 -4.03
N GLN A 364 -25.00 9.31 -5.00
CA GLN A 364 -25.98 8.48 -5.69
C GLN A 364 -25.31 7.31 -6.44
N GLN A 365 -24.24 7.59 -7.19
CA GLN A 365 -23.47 6.55 -7.89
C GLN A 365 -22.85 5.54 -6.92
N ALA A 366 -22.32 5.99 -5.79
CA ALA A 366 -21.77 5.10 -4.76
C ALA A 366 -22.86 4.21 -4.14
N ILE A 367 -24.05 4.76 -3.84
CA ILE A 367 -25.19 3.99 -3.34
C ILE A 367 -25.60 2.91 -4.36
N GLU A 368 -25.75 3.28 -5.64
CA GLU A 368 -26.10 2.35 -6.72
C GLU A 368 -25.04 1.24 -6.85
N GLN A 369 -23.76 1.60 -6.86
CA GLN A 369 -22.65 0.63 -6.92
C GLN A 369 -22.69 -0.34 -5.74
N HIS A 370 -22.89 0.14 -4.51
CA HIS A 370 -22.93 -0.71 -3.32
C HIS A 370 -24.18 -1.58 -3.23
N MET A 371 -25.33 -1.12 -3.75
CA MET A 371 -26.53 -1.94 -3.93
C MET A 371 -26.26 -3.10 -4.90
N ASN A 372 -25.67 -2.81 -6.06
CA ASN A 372 -25.38 -3.83 -7.08
C ASN A 372 -24.34 -4.85 -6.57
N LEU A 373 -23.31 -4.39 -5.85
CA LEU A 373 -22.37 -5.28 -5.17
C LEU A 373 -23.09 -6.16 -4.16
N LEU A 374 -24.01 -5.62 -3.36
CA LEU A 374 -24.75 -6.41 -2.38
C LEU A 374 -25.61 -7.50 -3.02
N GLU A 375 -26.34 -7.17 -4.09
CA GLU A 375 -27.16 -8.14 -4.85
C GLU A 375 -26.30 -9.25 -5.47
N TYR A 376 -25.10 -8.91 -5.94
CA TYR A 376 -24.12 -9.89 -6.42
C TYR A 376 -23.65 -10.85 -5.31
N LEU A 377 -23.39 -10.33 -4.11
CA LEU A 377 -23.01 -11.16 -2.95
C LEU A 377 -24.17 -12.09 -2.53
N GLU A 378 -25.41 -11.60 -2.50
CA GLU A 378 -26.60 -12.39 -2.19
C GLU A 378 -26.77 -13.54 -3.20
N THR A 379 -26.67 -13.25 -4.50
CA THR A 379 -26.78 -14.26 -5.57
C THR A 379 -25.71 -15.36 -5.47
N THR A 380 -24.55 -15.03 -4.90
CA THR A 380 -23.43 -15.97 -4.75
C THR A 380 -23.54 -16.80 -3.46
N THR A 381 -24.22 -16.29 -2.45
CA THR A 381 -24.39 -16.96 -1.13
C THR A 381 -25.67 -17.78 -1.02
N GLU A 382 -26.67 -17.54 -1.87
CA GLU A 382 -27.91 -18.34 -1.93
C GLU A 382 -27.81 -19.60 -2.80
N LYS A 383 -26.71 -19.75 -3.55
CA LYS A 383 -26.39 -20.97 -4.34
C LYS A 383 -25.57 -21.95 -3.52
#